data_AF-A0AAV4X2Q1-F1
#
_entry.id   AF-A0AAV4X2Q1-F1
#
_cell.length_a   1.000
_cell.length_b   1.000
_cell.length_c   1.000
_cell.angle_alpha   90.00
_cell.angle_beta   90.00
_cell.angle_gamma   90.00
#
_symmetry.space_group_name_H-M   'P 1'
#
loop_
_entity.id
_entity.type
_entity.pdbx_description
1 polymer ?
#
loop_
_entity_poly.entity_id
_entity_poly.type
_entity_poly.pdbx_seq_one_letter_code
_entity_poly.pdbx_strand_id
1 'polypeptide(L)'
;MVNYWCRTNHLDPHPKRRRSVSSERDRHRDAPKVDNDIIKTELVTYPDNLNLKDVYYFLVAPTLCYELNFPRTSRIRKRFLIKRLCEMIFLLQIILSLIQQWIVPTINNSLKPLEEMDYTRMLERLLKLAIPNHFIWLLFFYWFFHSSLNAVAEILRFGDRHFYNDWWNSESVQYFWRNWNVPVHQWCVRHLYIPLRHWGCSKQLSAAAVFLLSAFFHEYLVSVPLKMFRAWAFLGMLGQLPFSKFVERYLHSQYGNMAVWISLIIGQPLCILMYYHDYYVFHYHKT
;
A
#
# COMPACT_ATOMS: atom_id res chain seq x y z
N MET A 1 2.53 11.01 17.18
CA MET A 1 2.31 10.65 15.76
C MET A 1 2.50 11.90 14.96
N VAL A 2 3.59 12.01 14.21
CA VAL A 2 4.14 13.33 13.94
C VAL A 2 4.57 13.49 12.48
N ASN A 3 4.33 14.70 11.93
CA ASN A 3 4.63 15.21 10.59
C ASN A 3 6.01 14.73 10.07
N TYR A 4 6.26 14.71 8.75
CA TYR A 4 7.62 14.65 8.18
C TYR A 4 8.62 15.47 9.02
N TRP A 5 8.28 16.72 9.35
CA TRP A 5 9.09 17.62 10.17
C TRP A 5 9.39 17.10 11.57
N CYS A 6 8.49 16.32 12.13
CA CYS A 6 8.68 15.73 13.44
C CYS A 6 9.27 14.32 13.39
N ARG A 7 9.18 13.60 12.26
CA ARG A 7 10.01 12.42 11.98
C ARG A 7 11.47 12.83 11.85
N THR A 8 11.76 13.96 11.20
CA THR A 8 13.12 14.52 11.10
C THR A 8 13.62 15.09 12.43
N ASN A 9 12.77 15.73 13.25
CA ASN A 9 13.20 16.21 14.58
C ASN A 9 13.60 15.10 15.56
N HIS A 10 13.14 13.86 15.35
CA HIS A 10 13.60 12.70 16.14
C HIS A 10 14.98 12.17 15.72
N LEU A 11 15.50 12.60 14.56
CA LEU A 11 16.84 12.27 14.08
C LEU A 11 17.89 13.32 14.48
N ASP A 12 17.48 14.45 15.05
CA ASP A 12 18.37 15.43 15.68
C ASP A 12 18.64 15.00 17.15
N PRO A 13 19.87 14.62 17.53
CA PRO A 13 20.18 14.20 18.90
C PRO A 13 20.29 15.39 19.88
N HIS A 14 19.96 16.61 19.46
CA HIS A 14 20.08 17.81 20.31
C HIS A 14 18.77 18.61 20.38
N PRO A 15 17.97 18.45 21.45
CA PRO A 15 16.98 19.46 21.79
C PRO A 15 17.74 20.75 22.11
N LYS A 16 17.42 21.85 21.42
CA LYS A 16 18.03 23.17 21.61
C LYS A 16 17.91 23.61 23.07
N ARG A 17 18.91 23.28 23.89
CA ARG A 17 19.14 23.83 25.21
C ARG A 17 20.24 24.88 25.06
N ARG A 18 19.90 26.14 25.31
CA ARG A 18 20.87 27.27 25.40
C ARG A 18 22.04 26.87 26.32
N ARG A 19 23.28 26.84 25.80
CA ARG A 19 24.51 27.35 26.45
C ARG A 19 25.79 27.15 25.61
N SER A 20 26.52 28.26 25.50
CA SER A 20 27.99 28.47 25.42
C SER A 20 28.91 27.48 24.69
N VAL A 21 29.50 27.99 23.60
CA VAL A 21 30.91 27.89 23.13
C VAL A 21 31.80 26.86 23.84
N SER A 22 32.15 25.77 23.14
CA SER A 22 33.52 25.34 22.81
C SER A 22 33.55 23.87 22.34
N SER A 23 34.49 23.59 21.43
CA SER A 23 34.87 22.29 20.84
C SER A 23 34.04 21.76 19.64
N GLU A 24 34.18 22.49 18.53
CA GLU A 24 34.15 21.86 17.21
C GLU A 24 35.44 21.06 17.00
N ARG A 25 35.37 19.73 17.13
CA ARG A 25 36.14 18.77 16.34
C ARG A 25 35.68 17.35 16.68
N ASP A 26 35.58 16.54 15.64
CA ASP A 26 35.28 15.11 15.64
C ASP A 26 33.81 14.70 15.88
N ARG A 27 33.03 14.72 14.79
CA ARG A 27 31.98 13.72 14.50
C ARG A 27 31.44 13.87 13.06
N HIS A 28 32.32 13.71 12.07
CA HIS A 28 31.93 13.47 10.69
C HIS A 28 32.21 12.00 10.35
N ARG A 29 31.22 11.13 10.55
CA ARG A 29 31.03 9.85 9.84
C ARG A 29 29.67 9.28 10.28
N ASP A 30 28.84 8.99 9.29
CA ASP A 30 27.61 8.18 9.39
C ASP A 30 26.30 8.86 9.82
N ALA A 31 25.95 9.98 9.17
CA ALA A 31 24.54 10.39 9.05
C ALA A 31 23.97 9.97 7.68
N PRO A 32 22.74 9.43 7.60
CA PRO A 32 22.11 9.12 6.32
C PRO A 32 21.92 10.41 5.52
N LYS A 33 22.22 10.39 4.22
CA LYS A 33 22.02 11.53 3.31
C LYS A 33 20.53 11.86 3.21
N VAL A 34 20.05 12.72 4.09
CA VAL A 34 18.78 13.44 3.90
C VAL A 34 19.00 14.38 2.72
N ASP A 35 18.20 14.24 1.66
CA ASP A 35 18.23 15.13 0.49
C ASP A 35 18.15 16.59 0.99
N ASN A 36 19.26 17.34 0.89
CA ASN A 36 19.38 18.78 1.21
C ASN A 36 18.52 19.69 0.29
N ASP A 37 17.59 19.11 -0.47
CA ASP A 37 16.80 19.74 -1.52
C ASP A 37 15.42 20.23 -1.01
N ILE A 38 15.16 20.29 0.29
CA ILE A 38 13.86 20.79 0.81
C ILE A 38 13.90 22.32 0.95
N ILE A 39 12.99 23.01 0.26
CA ILE A 39 12.87 24.47 0.36
C ILE A 39 12.34 24.82 1.75
N LYS A 40 13.04 25.72 2.47
CA LYS A 40 12.47 26.43 3.63
C LYS A 40 11.53 27.53 3.11
N THR A 41 10.28 27.17 2.79
CA THR A 41 9.22 28.16 2.49
C THR A 41 8.66 28.75 3.78
N GLU A 42 8.19 29.99 3.72
CA GLU A 42 7.37 30.59 4.78
C GLU A 42 6.16 29.69 5.07
N LEU A 43 5.90 29.47 6.36
CA LEU A 43 4.84 28.57 6.80
C LEU A 43 3.49 29.27 6.61
N VAL A 44 2.59 28.66 5.83
CA VAL A 44 1.21 29.13 5.68
C VAL A 44 0.47 28.86 6.98
N THR A 45 -0.21 29.87 7.48
CA THR A 45 -1.06 29.81 8.68
C THR A 45 -2.53 29.95 8.31
N TYR A 46 -3.42 29.43 9.16
CA TYR A 46 -4.85 29.67 9.00
C TYR A 46 -5.14 31.18 9.22
N PRO A 47 -5.99 31.82 8.39
CA PRO A 47 -6.85 31.26 7.34
C PRO A 47 -6.28 31.25 5.92
N ASP A 48 -5.02 31.64 5.71
CA ASP A 48 -4.43 31.87 4.38
C ASP A 48 -4.30 30.60 3.52
N ASN A 49 -4.43 29.42 4.13
CA ASN A 49 -4.46 28.12 3.46
C ASN A 49 -5.78 27.82 2.72
N LEU A 50 -6.84 28.64 2.91
CA LEU A 50 -8.16 28.45 2.31
C LEU A 50 -8.23 29.01 0.88
N ASN A 51 -7.30 28.58 0.02
CA ASN A 51 -7.29 28.96 -1.39
C ASN A 51 -7.48 27.72 -2.28
N LEU A 52 -8.07 27.93 -3.47
CA LEU A 52 -8.33 26.83 -4.42
C LEU A 52 -7.05 26.11 -4.86
N LYS A 53 -5.93 26.83 -4.93
CA LYS A 53 -4.64 26.28 -5.36
C LYS A 53 -4.14 25.20 -4.40
N ASP A 54 -4.24 25.42 -3.10
CA ASP A 54 -3.82 24.46 -2.07
C ASP A 54 -4.77 23.27 -2.00
N VAL A 55 -6.07 23.50 -2.23
CA VAL A 55 -7.07 22.42 -2.35
C VAL A 55 -6.75 21.54 -3.56
N TYR A 56 -6.59 22.11 -4.76
CA TYR A 56 -6.25 21.34 -5.96
C TYR A 56 -4.89 20.65 -5.83
N TYR A 57 -3.92 21.31 -5.19
CA TYR A 57 -2.63 20.67 -4.91
C TYR A 57 -2.80 19.41 -4.06
N PHE A 58 -3.58 19.48 -2.99
CA PHE A 58 -3.84 18.33 -2.11
C PHE A 58 -4.56 17.19 -2.85
N LEU A 59 -5.55 17.51 -3.70
CA LEU A 59 -6.31 16.50 -4.44
C LEU A 59 -5.45 15.63 -5.37
N VAL A 60 -4.33 16.16 -5.89
CA VAL A 60 -3.42 15.43 -6.77
C VAL A 60 -2.19 14.92 -6.02
N ALA A 61 -1.90 15.45 -4.83
CA ALA A 61 -0.77 15.00 -4.02
C ALA A 61 -0.92 13.51 -3.65
N PRO A 62 0.18 12.73 -3.66
CA PRO A 62 0.13 11.29 -3.37
C PRO A 62 0.03 11.02 -1.85
N THR A 63 -0.88 11.71 -1.16
CA THR A 63 -1.18 11.56 0.26
C THR A 63 -2.67 11.75 0.49
N LEU A 64 -3.21 11.04 1.49
CA LEU A 64 -4.62 11.13 1.87
C LEU A 64 -4.83 12.02 3.10
N CYS A 65 -3.76 12.44 3.77
CA CYS A 65 -3.83 13.27 4.96
C CYS A 65 -3.50 14.72 4.60
N TYR A 66 -4.48 15.61 4.73
CA TYR A 66 -4.24 17.04 4.55
C TYR A 66 -3.34 17.60 5.66
N GLU A 67 -2.36 18.40 5.24
CA GLU A 67 -1.50 19.21 6.10
C GLU A 67 -1.40 20.61 5.50
N LEU A 68 -1.29 21.63 6.36
CA LEU A 68 -1.17 23.02 5.90
C LEU A 68 0.13 23.23 5.10
N ASN A 69 1.23 22.61 5.54
CA ASN A 69 2.56 22.82 4.98
C ASN A 69 3.21 21.49 4.61
N PHE A 70 3.06 21.07 3.35
CA PHE A 70 3.73 19.88 2.83
C PHE A 70 5.21 20.16 2.54
N PRO A 71 6.12 19.22 2.84
CA PRO A 71 7.53 19.36 2.45
C PRO A 71 7.65 19.39 0.92
N ARG A 72 8.40 20.36 0.39
CA ARG A 72 8.57 20.58 -1.06
C ARG A 72 10.02 20.39 -1.50
N THR A 73 10.22 19.72 -2.62
CA THR A 73 11.54 19.64 -3.26
C THR A 73 11.88 20.92 -4.03
N SER A 74 13.15 21.31 -4.02
CA SER A 74 13.70 22.51 -4.65
C SER A 74 13.45 22.57 -6.16
N ARG A 75 13.62 21.43 -6.82
CA ARG A 75 13.55 21.28 -8.26
C ARG A 75 12.96 19.92 -8.66
N ILE A 76 12.54 19.84 -9.92
CA ILE A 76 12.18 18.58 -10.57
C ILE A 76 13.46 17.93 -11.12
N ARG A 77 13.82 16.78 -10.58
CA ARG A 77 14.95 15.95 -10.99
C ARG A 77 14.60 15.17 -12.25
N LYS A 78 14.80 15.79 -13.42
CA LYS A 78 14.43 15.23 -14.74
C LYS A 78 14.92 13.79 -14.97
N ARG A 79 16.17 13.47 -14.58
CA ARG A 79 16.74 12.11 -14.71
C ARG A 79 15.98 11.09 -13.86
N PHE A 80 15.61 11.46 -12.64
CA PHE A 80 14.79 10.62 -11.76
C PHE A 80 13.41 10.41 -12.35
N LEU A 81 12.76 11.48 -12.82
CA LEU A 81 11.43 11.42 -13.43
C LEU A 81 11.41 10.52 -14.67
N ILE A 82 12.34 10.72 -15.62
CA ILE A 82 12.44 9.89 -16.84
C ILE A 82 12.66 8.42 -16.46
N LYS A 83 13.54 8.14 -15.49
CA LYS A 83 13.75 6.77 -14.98
C LYS A 83 12.46 6.15 -14.46
N ARG A 84 11.68 6.87 -13.63
CA ARG A 84 10.39 6.38 -13.11
C ARG A 84 9.38 6.13 -14.24
N LEU A 85 9.30 7.02 -15.23
CA LEU A 85 8.40 6.87 -16.38
C LEU A 85 8.78 5.66 -17.27
N CYS A 86 10.07 5.45 -17.54
CA CYS A 86 10.56 4.26 -18.24
C CYS A 86 10.23 2.97 -17.48
N GLU A 87 10.45 2.95 -16.16
CA GLU A 87 10.08 1.81 -15.31
C GLU A 87 8.57 1.53 -15.35
N MET A 88 7.73 2.57 -15.33
CA MET A 88 6.27 2.40 -15.42
C MET A 88 5.85 1.73 -16.73
N ILE A 89 6.40 2.17 -17.87
CA ILE A 89 6.08 1.59 -19.17
C ILE A 89 6.56 0.13 -19.23
N PHE A 90 7.80 -0.12 -18.80
CA PHE A 90 8.41 -1.45 -18.82
C PHE A 90 7.65 -2.45 -17.95
N LEU A 91 7.34 -2.08 -16.70
CA LEU A 91 6.61 -2.95 -15.78
C LEU A 91 5.17 -3.21 -16.24
N LEU A 92 4.51 -2.20 -16.82
CA LEU A 92 3.18 -2.39 -17.40
C LEU A 92 3.22 -3.41 -18.55
N GLN A 93 4.23 -3.33 -19.43
CA GLN A 93 4.42 -4.32 -20.51
C GLN A 93 4.67 -5.73 -19.97
N ILE A 94 5.45 -5.89 -18.90
CA ILE A 94 5.66 -7.19 -18.24
C ILE A 94 4.34 -7.72 -17.67
N ILE A 95 3.59 -6.89 -16.94
CA ILE A 95 2.30 -7.29 -16.35
C ILE A 95 1.34 -7.77 -17.44
N LEU A 96 1.20 -7.00 -18.54
CA LEU A 96 0.35 -7.38 -19.67
C LEU A 96 0.82 -8.68 -20.32
N SER A 97 2.13 -8.87 -20.49
CA SER A 97 2.71 -10.10 -21.04
C SER A 97 2.43 -11.31 -20.16
N LEU A 98 2.58 -11.19 -18.84
CA LEU A 98 2.28 -12.26 -17.88
C LEU A 98 0.79 -12.63 -17.87
N ILE A 99 -0.09 -11.64 -17.96
CA ILE A 99 -1.53 -11.89 -18.06
C ILE A 99 -1.82 -12.68 -19.35
N GLN A 100 -1.33 -12.21 -20.50
CA GLN A 100 -1.64 -12.81 -21.79
C GLN A 100 -1.01 -14.20 -21.99
N GLN A 101 0.23 -14.40 -21.56
CA GLN A 101 0.96 -15.64 -21.80
C GLN A 101 0.76 -16.69 -20.70
N TRP A 102 0.48 -16.28 -19.46
CA TRP A 102 0.40 -17.19 -18.32
C TRP A 102 -1.02 -17.29 -17.75
N ILE A 103 -1.66 -16.17 -17.38
CA ILE A 103 -2.98 -16.20 -16.75
C ILE A 103 -4.06 -16.67 -17.72
N VAL A 104 -4.17 -16.04 -18.90
CA VAL A 104 -5.23 -16.33 -19.87
C VAL A 104 -5.24 -17.81 -20.30
N PRO A 105 -4.11 -18.42 -20.71
CA PRO A 105 -4.11 -19.84 -21.08
C PRO A 105 -4.44 -20.76 -19.92
N THR A 106 -3.98 -20.41 -18.70
CA THR A 106 -4.26 -21.22 -17.52
C THR A 106 -5.74 -21.18 -17.15
N ILE A 107 -6.39 -20.01 -17.25
CA ILE A 107 -7.84 -19.87 -17.03
C ILE A 107 -8.61 -20.66 -18.08
N ASN A 108 -8.31 -20.49 -19.37
CA ASN A 108 -8.98 -21.21 -20.45
C ASN A 108 -8.89 -22.74 -20.29
N ASN A 109 -7.72 -23.25 -19.88
CA ASN A 109 -7.53 -24.67 -19.60
C ASN A 109 -8.24 -25.15 -18.31
N SER A 110 -8.64 -24.24 -17.44
CA SER A 110 -9.30 -24.52 -16.16
C SER A 110 -10.83 -24.45 -16.24
N LEU A 111 -11.40 -23.99 -17.36
CA LEU A 111 -12.85 -23.93 -17.58
C LEU A 111 -13.49 -25.32 -17.66
N LYS A 112 -12.87 -26.25 -18.40
CA LYS A 112 -13.42 -27.61 -18.61
C LYS A 112 -13.57 -28.42 -17.30
N PRO A 113 -12.59 -28.44 -16.38
CA PRO A 113 -12.72 -29.19 -15.12
C PRO A 113 -13.76 -28.62 -14.14
N LEU A 114 -14.14 -27.34 -14.26
CA LEU A 114 -15.15 -26.71 -13.40
C LEU A 114 -16.58 -27.13 -13.79
N GLU A 115 -16.83 -27.39 -15.07
CA GLU A 115 -18.10 -27.98 -15.54
C GLU A 115 -18.33 -29.38 -14.97
N GLU A 116 -17.24 -30.11 -14.69
CA GLU A 116 -17.27 -31.49 -14.16
C GLU A 116 -17.43 -31.55 -12.62
N MET A 117 -17.54 -30.41 -11.92
CA MET A 117 -17.72 -30.31 -10.45
C MET A 117 -16.68 -31.06 -9.60
N ASP A 118 -15.45 -31.24 -10.09
CA ASP A 118 -14.38 -31.87 -9.33
C ASP A 118 -13.62 -30.84 -8.47
N TYR A 119 -13.93 -30.81 -7.17
CA TYR A 119 -13.31 -29.90 -6.20
C TYR A 119 -11.79 -30.07 -6.10
N THR A 120 -11.26 -31.28 -6.32
CA THR A 120 -9.82 -31.55 -6.25
C THR A 120 -9.10 -30.90 -7.42
N ARG A 121 -9.66 -31.03 -8.63
CA ARG A 121 -9.13 -30.35 -9.83
C ARG A 121 -9.25 -28.84 -9.71
N MET A 122 -10.34 -28.31 -9.17
CA MET A 122 -10.50 -26.88 -8.92
C MET A 122 -9.39 -26.35 -8.00
N LEU A 123 -9.10 -27.04 -6.89
CA LEU A 123 -8.04 -26.66 -5.97
C LEU A 123 -6.66 -26.68 -6.65
N GLU A 124 -6.34 -27.73 -7.40
CA GLU A 124 -5.09 -27.83 -8.17
C GLU A 124 -4.92 -26.64 -9.12
N ARG A 125 -5.98 -26.23 -9.82
CA ARG A 125 -5.96 -25.10 -10.75
C ARG A 125 -5.83 -23.75 -10.05
N LEU A 126 -6.49 -23.56 -8.90
CA LEU A 126 -6.33 -22.37 -8.07
C LEU A 126 -4.88 -22.22 -7.60
N LEU A 127 -4.23 -23.31 -7.17
CA LEU A 127 -2.82 -23.27 -6.79
C LEU A 127 -1.90 -22.94 -7.98
N LYS A 128 -2.17 -23.48 -9.17
CA LYS A 128 -1.43 -23.15 -10.40
C LYS A 128 -1.54 -21.66 -10.77
N LEU A 129 -2.68 -21.04 -10.49
CA LEU A 129 -2.90 -19.62 -10.73
C LEU A 129 -2.37 -18.71 -9.62
N ALA A 130 -2.21 -19.22 -8.39
CA ALA A 130 -1.76 -18.42 -7.25
C ALA A 130 -0.36 -17.82 -7.48
N ILE A 131 0.56 -18.58 -8.07
CA ILE A 131 1.93 -18.13 -8.37
C ILE A 131 1.95 -16.95 -9.36
N PRO A 132 1.44 -17.07 -10.60
CA PRO A 132 1.46 -15.96 -11.54
C PRO A 132 0.67 -14.74 -11.03
N ASN A 133 -0.45 -14.98 -10.34
CA ASN A 133 -1.21 -13.91 -9.71
C ASN A 133 -0.37 -13.14 -8.68
N HIS A 134 0.34 -13.85 -7.80
CA HIS A 134 1.21 -13.24 -6.81
C HIS A 134 2.33 -12.42 -7.47
N PHE A 135 2.98 -12.95 -8.52
CA PHE A 135 3.98 -12.21 -9.28
C PHE A 135 3.43 -10.90 -9.88
N ILE A 136 2.24 -10.95 -10.48
CA ILE A 136 1.57 -9.76 -11.02
C ILE A 136 1.30 -8.74 -9.91
N TRP A 137 0.86 -9.19 -8.73
CA TRP A 137 0.62 -8.30 -7.58
C TRP A 137 1.91 -7.64 -7.06
N LEU A 138 3.04 -8.35 -7.03
CA LEU A 138 4.34 -7.77 -6.69
C LEU A 138 4.79 -6.72 -7.70
N LEU A 139 4.62 -7.01 -8.99
CA LEU A 139 4.94 -6.06 -10.07
C LEU A 139 4.02 -4.84 -10.01
N PHE A 140 2.73 -5.05 -9.78
CA PHE A 140 1.75 -3.98 -9.62
C PHE A 140 2.07 -3.11 -8.41
N PHE A 141 2.44 -3.72 -7.28
CA PHE A 141 2.89 -3.01 -6.09
C PHE A 141 4.05 -2.06 -6.41
N TYR A 142 5.09 -2.56 -7.06
CA TYR A 142 6.25 -1.74 -7.43
C TYR A 142 5.90 -0.69 -8.51
N TRP A 143 5.11 -1.06 -9.51
CA TRP A 143 4.66 -0.14 -10.55
C TRP A 143 3.85 1.02 -9.97
N PHE A 144 2.92 0.76 -9.05
CA PHE A 144 2.05 1.77 -8.47
C PHE A 144 2.74 2.54 -7.33
N PHE A 145 3.06 1.86 -6.21
CA PHE A 145 3.54 2.51 -4.99
C PHE A 145 4.96 3.05 -5.11
N HIS A 146 5.83 2.37 -5.86
CA HIS A 146 7.19 2.85 -6.07
C HIS A 146 7.26 3.78 -7.28
N SER A 147 6.93 3.31 -8.48
CA SER A 147 7.22 4.07 -9.70
C SER A 147 6.22 5.21 -9.92
N SER A 148 4.91 4.92 -9.87
CA SER A 148 3.85 5.89 -10.18
C SER A 148 3.74 6.99 -9.12
N LEU A 149 3.67 6.64 -7.83
CA LEU A 149 3.58 7.64 -6.77
C LEU A 149 4.83 8.51 -6.68
N ASN A 150 6.04 7.97 -6.92
CA ASN A 150 7.25 8.80 -7.00
C ASN A 150 7.28 9.70 -8.23
N ALA A 151 6.75 9.26 -9.37
CA ALA A 151 6.63 10.11 -10.55
C ALA A 151 5.67 11.29 -10.29
N VAL A 152 4.50 11.01 -9.72
CA VAL A 152 3.53 12.05 -9.30
C VAL A 152 4.15 12.99 -8.26
N ALA A 153 4.82 12.44 -7.24
CA ALA A 153 5.50 13.24 -6.23
C ALA A 153 6.60 14.14 -6.82
N GLU A 154 7.37 13.65 -7.78
CA GLU A 154 8.41 14.43 -8.45
C GLU A 154 7.81 15.57 -9.29
N ILE A 155 6.74 15.31 -10.06
CA ILE A 155 6.04 16.34 -10.84
C ILE A 155 5.47 17.44 -9.94
N LEU A 156 4.86 17.04 -8.80
CA LEU A 156 4.26 17.95 -7.84
C LEU A 156 5.27 18.61 -6.89
N ARG A 157 6.55 18.24 -6.97
CA ARG A 157 7.61 18.61 -6.01
C ARG A 157 7.24 18.25 -4.57
N PHE A 158 6.55 17.13 -4.38
CA PHE A 158 6.21 16.59 -3.08
C PHE A 158 7.42 15.87 -2.47
N GLY A 159 7.82 16.30 -1.29
CA GLY A 159 9.00 15.82 -0.58
C GLY A 159 8.78 14.58 0.29
N ASP A 160 7.54 14.33 0.75
CA ASP A 160 7.25 13.19 1.63
C ASP A 160 6.98 11.92 0.82
N ARG A 161 8.05 11.27 0.36
CA ARG A 161 7.96 10.10 -0.54
C ARG A 161 7.84 8.76 0.19
N HIS A 162 7.34 8.80 1.42
CA HIS A 162 7.20 7.65 2.30
C HIS A 162 5.89 6.88 2.03
N PHE A 163 5.82 6.18 0.89
CA PHE A 163 4.59 5.49 0.48
C PHE A 163 4.45 4.07 1.06
N TYR A 164 5.56 3.42 1.39
CA TYR A 164 5.61 2.07 1.92
C TYR A 164 6.90 1.85 2.72
N ASN A 165 6.92 0.80 3.55
CA ASN A 165 8.06 0.34 4.34
C ASN A 165 8.46 -1.08 3.92
N ASP A 166 9.43 -1.68 4.61
CA ASP A 166 9.93 -3.05 4.44
C ASP A 166 8.90 -4.13 4.87
N TRP A 167 7.71 -4.07 4.29
CA TRP A 167 6.60 -4.99 4.56
C TRP A 167 6.94 -6.45 4.22
N TRP A 168 7.93 -6.71 3.35
CA TRP A 168 8.38 -8.05 2.99
C TRP A 168 9.08 -8.79 4.14
N ASN A 169 9.64 -8.05 5.11
CA ASN A 169 10.26 -8.58 6.32
C ASN A 169 9.27 -8.66 7.50
N SER A 170 7.97 -8.57 7.24
CA SER A 170 6.96 -8.58 8.31
C SER A 170 6.92 -9.91 9.06
N GLU A 171 7.18 -9.90 10.36
CA GLU A 171 7.00 -11.10 11.22
C GLU A 171 5.55 -11.27 11.70
N SER A 172 4.69 -10.26 11.49
CA SER A 172 3.27 -10.31 11.83
C SER A 172 2.40 -9.71 10.74
N VAL A 173 1.17 -10.23 10.62
CA VAL A 173 0.15 -9.73 9.70
C VAL A 173 -0.19 -8.26 10.00
N GLN A 174 -0.22 -7.87 11.27
CA GLN A 174 -0.42 -6.47 11.66
C GLN A 174 0.71 -5.56 11.17
N TYR A 175 1.96 -6.01 11.24
CA TYR A 175 3.08 -5.23 10.71
C TYR A 175 2.97 -5.06 9.20
N PHE A 176 2.62 -6.12 8.47
CA PHE A 176 2.37 -6.04 7.02
C PHE A 176 1.33 -4.96 6.67
N TRP A 177 0.14 -5.01 7.27
CA TRP A 177 -0.97 -4.09 6.96
C TRP A 177 -0.68 -2.62 7.26
N ARG A 178 0.28 -2.33 8.15
CA ARG A 178 0.71 -0.96 8.48
C ARG A 178 1.74 -0.40 7.51
N ASN A 179 2.47 -1.28 6.83
CA ASN A 179 3.70 -0.92 6.12
C ASN A 179 3.59 -1.06 4.60
N TRP A 180 2.63 -1.82 4.08
CA TRP A 180 2.46 -1.99 2.62
C TRP A 180 1.97 -0.70 1.93
N ASN A 181 0.94 -0.04 2.48
CA ASN A 181 0.33 1.18 1.93
C ASN A 181 0.21 2.21 3.04
N VAL A 182 1.29 2.96 3.25
CA VAL A 182 1.39 3.92 4.35
C VAL A 182 0.38 5.07 4.21
N PRO A 183 0.10 5.64 3.01
CA PRO A 183 -0.92 6.70 2.87
C PRO A 183 -2.29 6.29 3.39
N VAL A 184 -2.78 5.09 3.00
CA VAL A 184 -4.08 4.58 3.48
C VAL A 184 -4.00 4.24 4.97
N HIS A 185 -2.92 3.61 5.42
CA HIS A 185 -2.74 3.30 6.84
C HIS A 185 -2.80 4.56 7.71
N GLN A 186 -2.07 5.61 7.35
CA GLN A 186 -2.06 6.88 8.06
C GLN A 186 -3.44 7.54 8.06
N TRP A 187 -4.15 7.50 6.93
CA TRP A 187 -5.51 8.02 6.85
C TRP A 187 -6.45 7.29 7.79
N CYS A 188 -6.44 5.95 7.78
CA CYS A 188 -7.24 5.12 8.67
C CYS A 188 -6.90 5.39 10.14
N VAL A 189 -5.62 5.56 10.47
CA VAL A 189 -5.22 5.83 11.84
C VAL A 189 -5.70 7.21 12.29
N ARG A 190 -5.48 8.25 11.48
CA ARG A 190 -5.76 9.65 11.84
C ARG A 190 -7.26 9.97 11.86
N HIS A 191 -8.02 9.48 10.87
CA HIS A 191 -9.40 9.89 10.66
C HIS A 191 -10.43 8.89 11.18
N LEU A 192 -10.01 7.66 11.50
CA LEU A 192 -10.93 6.63 12.00
C LEU A 192 -10.46 6.08 13.35
N TYR A 193 -9.27 5.50 13.43
CA TYR A 193 -8.82 4.81 14.64
C TYR A 193 -8.68 5.75 15.85
N ILE A 194 -7.93 6.85 15.73
CA ILE A 194 -7.69 7.79 16.83
C ILE A 194 -9.02 8.42 17.30
N PRO A 195 -9.89 8.94 16.42
CA PRO A 195 -11.20 9.44 16.83
C PRO A 195 -12.05 8.41 17.58
N LEU A 196 -12.14 7.17 17.09
CA LEU A 196 -12.85 6.09 17.79
C LEU A 196 -12.27 5.81 19.18
N ARG A 197 -10.94 5.85 19.31
CA ARG A 197 -10.27 5.71 20.62
C ARG A 197 -10.58 6.89 21.55
N HIS A 198 -10.68 8.12 21.04
CA HIS A 198 -11.08 9.29 21.83
C HIS A 198 -12.55 9.25 22.25
N TRP A 199 -13.43 8.62 21.45
CA TRP A 199 -14.82 8.36 21.83
C TRP A 199 -15.00 7.22 22.85
N GLY A 200 -13.90 6.63 23.34
CA GLY A 200 -13.95 5.58 24.36
C GLY A 200 -14.09 4.16 23.80
N CYS A 201 -14.04 3.95 22.48
CA CYS A 201 -14.07 2.61 21.92
C CYS A 201 -12.83 1.78 22.31
N SER A 202 -13.01 0.47 22.49
CA SER A 202 -11.91 -0.45 22.80
C SER A 202 -10.92 -0.56 21.64
N LYS A 203 -9.69 -1.02 21.94
CA LYS A 203 -8.64 -1.25 20.92
C LYS A 203 -9.12 -2.20 19.81
N GLN A 204 -9.79 -3.27 20.22
CA GLN A 204 -10.25 -4.35 19.34
C GLN A 204 -11.40 -3.87 18.47
N LEU A 205 -12.37 -3.15 19.04
CA LEU A 205 -13.49 -2.58 18.28
C LEU A 205 -13.01 -1.55 17.26
N SER A 206 -12.08 -0.67 17.65
CA SER A 206 -11.52 0.34 16.75
C SER A 206 -10.73 -0.28 15.61
N ALA A 207 -9.96 -1.34 15.88
CA ALA A 207 -9.26 -2.09 14.84
C ALA A 207 -10.25 -2.82 13.91
N ALA A 208 -11.27 -3.47 14.46
CA ALA A 208 -12.31 -4.15 13.68
C ALA A 208 -13.06 -3.16 12.77
N ALA A 209 -13.38 -1.96 13.24
CA ALA A 209 -14.01 -0.91 12.43
C ALA A 209 -13.13 -0.50 11.24
N VAL A 210 -11.82 -0.32 11.45
CA VAL A 210 -10.88 -0.04 10.35
C VAL A 210 -10.84 -1.18 9.33
N PHE A 211 -10.78 -2.43 9.80
CA PHE A 211 -10.80 -3.60 8.92
C PHE A 211 -12.12 -3.76 8.16
N LEU A 212 -13.26 -3.49 8.79
CA LEU A 212 -14.58 -3.51 8.16
C LEU A 212 -14.70 -2.45 7.06
N LEU A 213 -14.26 -1.21 7.34
CA LEU A 213 -14.22 -0.16 6.34
C LEU A 213 -13.31 -0.53 5.16
N SER A 214 -12.14 -1.11 5.46
CA SER A 214 -11.24 -1.61 4.43
C SER A 214 -11.89 -2.72 3.59
N ALA A 215 -12.55 -3.70 4.23
CA ALA A 215 -13.24 -4.80 3.55
C ALA A 215 -14.36 -4.28 2.62
N PHE A 216 -15.11 -3.28 3.07
CA PHE A 216 -16.11 -2.60 2.25
C PHE A 216 -15.51 -2.02 0.98
N PHE A 217 -14.39 -1.28 1.08
CA PHE A 217 -13.76 -0.69 -0.10
C PHE A 217 -13.15 -1.74 -1.04
N HIS A 218 -12.59 -2.85 -0.53
CA HIS A 218 -12.08 -3.93 -1.37
C HIS A 218 -13.21 -4.57 -2.19
N GLU A 219 -14.33 -4.87 -1.56
CA GLU A 219 -15.51 -5.39 -2.25
C GLU A 219 -16.09 -4.36 -3.23
N TYR A 220 -16.22 -3.09 -2.83
CA TYR A 220 -16.72 -2.03 -3.70
C TYR A 220 -15.87 -1.87 -4.98
N LEU A 221 -14.54 -1.82 -4.83
CA LEU A 221 -13.62 -1.61 -5.95
C LEU A 221 -13.56 -2.79 -6.92
N VAL A 222 -13.87 -4.02 -6.48
CA VAL A 222 -13.87 -5.22 -7.32
C VAL A 222 -15.26 -5.49 -7.90
N SER A 223 -16.29 -5.45 -7.07
CA SER A 223 -17.65 -5.89 -7.42
C SER A 223 -18.39 -4.89 -8.30
N VAL A 224 -18.17 -3.58 -8.11
CA VAL A 224 -18.87 -2.55 -8.92
C VAL A 224 -18.39 -2.53 -10.37
N PRO A 225 -17.07 -2.48 -10.69
CA PRO A 225 -16.62 -2.50 -12.08
C PRO A 225 -16.99 -3.79 -12.81
N LEU A 226 -16.93 -4.93 -12.12
CA LEU A 226 -17.29 -6.24 -12.68
C LEU A 226 -18.81 -6.49 -12.71
N LYS A 227 -19.61 -5.65 -12.05
CA LYS A 227 -21.06 -5.82 -11.84
C LYS A 227 -21.43 -7.18 -11.22
N MET A 228 -20.58 -7.69 -10.33
CA MET A 228 -20.73 -8.99 -9.68
C MET A 228 -20.63 -8.84 -8.18
N PHE A 229 -21.74 -9.07 -7.45
CA PHE A 229 -21.75 -9.00 -5.99
C PHE A 229 -21.70 -10.41 -5.40
N ARG A 230 -20.50 -10.88 -5.01
CA ARG A 230 -20.30 -12.21 -4.40
C ARG A 230 -19.77 -12.16 -2.96
N ALA A 231 -19.35 -10.99 -2.47
CA ALA A 231 -18.76 -10.81 -1.14
C ALA A 231 -17.46 -11.58 -0.85
N TRP A 232 -16.78 -12.17 -1.86
CA TRP A 232 -15.55 -12.94 -1.64
C TRP A 232 -14.40 -12.08 -1.12
N ALA A 233 -14.23 -10.86 -1.66
CA ALA A 233 -13.18 -9.95 -1.24
C ALA A 233 -13.46 -9.42 0.17
N PHE A 234 -14.74 -9.13 0.48
CA PHE A 234 -15.17 -8.76 1.83
C PHE A 234 -14.84 -9.86 2.86
N LEU A 235 -15.27 -11.10 2.59
CA LEU A 235 -15.06 -12.24 3.50
C LEU A 235 -13.58 -12.58 3.66
N GLY A 236 -12.79 -12.52 2.58
CA GLY A 236 -11.35 -12.71 2.66
C GLY A 236 -10.67 -11.69 3.57
N MET A 237 -11.16 -10.43 3.59
CA MET A 237 -10.57 -9.35 4.40
C MET A 237 -10.92 -9.55 5.87
N LEU A 238 -12.16 -9.98 6.15
CA LEU A 238 -12.56 -10.35 7.51
C LEU A 238 -11.80 -11.59 8.01
N GLY A 239 -11.54 -12.56 7.14
CA GLY A 239 -10.73 -13.74 7.46
C GLY A 239 -9.30 -13.43 7.89
N GLN A 240 -8.75 -12.27 7.53
CA GLN A 240 -7.43 -11.83 7.99
C GLN A 240 -7.39 -11.49 9.49
N LEU A 241 -8.51 -11.13 10.11
CA LEU A 241 -8.57 -10.82 11.54
C LEU A 241 -8.28 -12.05 12.44
N PRO A 242 -8.99 -13.19 12.29
CA PRO A 242 -8.66 -14.40 13.05
C PRO A 242 -7.29 -14.95 12.64
N PHE A 243 -6.93 -14.89 11.36
CA PHE A 243 -5.61 -15.31 10.89
C PHE A 243 -4.49 -14.52 11.56
N SER A 244 -4.62 -13.20 11.66
CA SER A 244 -3.64 -12.36 12.34
C SER A 244 -3.45 -12.75 13.82
N LYS A 245 -4.54 -13.08 14.53
CA LYS A 245 -4.46 -13.53 15.92
C LYS A 245 -3.81 -14.90 16.03
N PHE A 246 -4.06 -15.79 15.06
CA PHE A 246 -3.42 -17.09 14.99
C PHE A 246 -1.91 -16.97 14.79
N VAL A 247 -1.48 -16.20 13.78
CA VAL A 247 -0.05 -15.97 13.51
C VAL A 247 0.63 -15.37 14.74
N GLU A 248 0.05 -14.33 15.36
CA GLU A 248 0.62 -13.69 16.55
C GLU A 248 0.74 -14.64 17.76
N ARG A 249 -0.18 -15.60 17.89
CA ARG A 249 -0.21 -16.54 19.02
C ARG A 249 0.70 -17.76 18.84
N TYR A 250 0.87 -18.23 17.61
CA TYR A 250 1.49 -19.55 17.35
C TYR A 250 2.77 -19.48 16.50
N LEU A 251 2.97 -18.43 15.71
CA LEU A 251 4.09 -18.35 14.77
C LEU A 251 4.96 -17.13 15.08
N HIS A 252 6.21 -17.38 15.43
CA HIS A 252 7.15 -16.33 15.83
C HIS A 252 8.30 -16.18 14.84
N SER A 253 8.81 -14.95 14.73
CA SER A 253 9.92 -14.55 13.86
C SER A 253 9.78 -15.04 12.40
N GLN A 254 10.72 -15.84 11.91
CA GLN A 254 10.76 -16.34 10.53
C GLN A 254 9.50 -17.13 10.13
N TYR A 255 8.91 -17.89 11.05
CA TYR A 255 7.67 -18.62 10.78
C TYR A 255 6.47 -17.68 10.64
N GLY A 256 6.48 -16.56 11.37
CA GLY A 256 5.50 -15.49 11.19
C GLY A 256 5.64 -14.82 9.83
N ASN A 257 6.88 -14.57 9.38
CA ASN A 257 7.14 -14.06 8.03
C ASN A 257 6.69 -15.02 6.93
N MET A 258 6.99 -16.30 7.06
CA MET A 258 6.52 -17.33 6.13
C MET A 258 4.98 -17.37 6.08
N ALA A 259 4.30 -17.25 7.22
CA ALA A 259 2.85 -17.21 7.27
C ALA A 259 2.26 -15.99 6.55
N VAL A 260 2.89 -14.82 6.67
CA VAL A 260 2.49 -13.64 5.90
C VAL A 260 2.67 -13.88 4.40
N TRP A 261 3.80 -14.42 3.96
CA TRP A 261 4.02 -14.72 2.54
C TRP A 261 3.00 -15.72 1.99
N ILE A 262 2.71 -16.79 2.73
CA ILE A 262 1.67 -17.74 2.37
C ILE A 262 0.34 -17.00 2.22
N SER A 263 -0.06 -16.17 3.19
CA SER A 263 -1.33 -15.44 3.12
C SER A 263 -1.40 -14.43 1.97
N LEU A 264 -0.27 -13.89 1.51
CA LEU A 264 -0.20 -13.04 0.32
C LEU A 264 -0.31 -13.82 -1.00
N ILE A 265 0.05 -15.10 -1.01
CA ILE A 265 -0.06 -15.96 -2.20
C ILE A 265 -1.49 -16.53 -2.31
N ILE A 266 -2.01 -17.10 -1.21
CA ILE A 266 -3.30 -17.83 -1.23
C ILE A 266 -4.49 -17.01 -0.72
N GLY A 267 -4.26 -15.88 -0.08
CA GLY A 267 -5.32 -15.09 0.57
C GLY A 267 -6.02 -14.14 -0.41
N GLN A 268 -5.93 -12.85 -0.12
CA GLN A 268 -6.73 -11.83 -0.81
C GLN A 268 -6.55 -11.75 -2.33
N PRO A 269 -5.31 -11.79 -2.86
CA PRO A 269 -5.10 -11.80 -4.29
C PRO A 269 -5.83 -12.92 -5.02
N LEU A 270 -6.01 -14.08 -4.39
CA LEU A 270 -6.72 -15.22 -4.98
C LEU A 270 -8.23 -14.96 -5.04
N CYS A 271 -8.81 -14.30 -4.02
CA CYS A 271 -10.23 -13.90 -4.04
C CYS A 271 -10.54 -12.97 -5.23
N ILE A 272 -9.64 -12.02 -5.54
CA ILE A 272 -9.80 -11.12 -6.70
C ILE A 272 -9.70 -11.90 -8.01
N LEU A 273 -8.80 -12.89 -8.07
CA LEU A 273 -8.71 -13.76 -9.24
C LEU A 273 -9.99 -14.57 -9.46
N MET A 274 -10.65 -15.04 -8.39
CA MET A 274 -11.93 -15.74 -8.50
C MET A 274 -13.00 -14.86 -9.15
N TYR A 275 -13.06 -13.57 -8.79
CA TYR A 275 -13.94 -12.61 -9.47
C TYR A 275 -13.64 -12.47 -10.96
N TYR A 276 -12.35 -12.32 -11.32
CA TYR A 276 -11.94 -12.23 -12.72
C TYR A 276 -12.28 -13.50 -13.50
N HIS A 277 -12.03 -14.66 -12.89
CA HIS A 277 -12.39 -15.95 -13.45
C HIS A 277 -13.89 -16.02 -13.74
N ASP A 278 -14.73 -15.73 -12.74
CA ASP A 278 -16.18 -15.77 -12.92
C ASP A 278 -16.65 -14.79 -14.00
N TYR A 279 -16.14 -13.56 -13.99
CA TYR A 279 -16.45 -12.56 -15.01
C TYR A 279 -16.12 -13.07 -16.41
N TYR A 280 -14.93 -13.66 -16.58
CA TYR A 280 -14.48 -14.20 -17.87
C TYR A 280 -15.38 -15.36 -18.34
N VAL A 281 -15.74 -16.28 -17.45
CA VAL A 281 -16.66 -17.39 -17.76
C VAL A 281 -18.02 -16.85 -18.20
N PHE A 282 -18.61 -15.92 -17.46
CA PHE A 282 -19.96 -15.40 -17.78
C PHE A 282 -20.03 -14.68 -19.13
N HIS A 283 -18.95 -13.99 -19.55
CA HIS A 283 -18.99 -13.13 -20.73
C HIS A 283 -18.39 -13.76 -21.99
N TYR A 284 -17.40 -14.66 -21.86
CA TYR A 284 -16.66 -15.20 -23.00
C TYR A 284 -16.90 -16.69 -23.28
N HIS A 285 -17.62 -17.43 -22.40
CA HIS A 285 -17.93 -18.86 -22.60
C HIS A 285 -19.31 -19.12 -23.23
N LYS A 286 -20.13 -18.09 -23.46
CA LYS A 286 -21.48 -18.23 -24.04
C LYS A 286 -21.57 -18.07 -25.57
N THR A 287 -20.47 -18.21 -26.29
CA THR A 287 -20.40 -18.25 -27.76
C THR A 287 -19.63 -19.46 -28.20
#